data_AF-A0A7H8NLL5-F1
#
_entry.id   AF-A0A7H8NLL5-F1
#
_cell.length_a   1.000
_cell.length_b   1.000
_cell.length_c   1.000
_cell.angle_alpha   90.00
_cell.angle_beta   90.00
_cell.angle_gamma   90.00
#
_symmetry.space_group_name_H-M   'P 1'
#
loop_
_entity.id
_entity.type
_entity.pdbx_description
1 polymer ?
#
loop_
_entity_poly.entity_id
_entity_poly.type
_entity_poly.pdbx_seq_one_letter_code
_entity_poly.pdbx_strand_id
1 'polypeptide(L)'
;MEGLAPAPSAVRSPSLALSASPTELAWIAALCDASDDAPRHLQQLQALQHQGGRFTDEQEWYPFEVIERGASQVQLGHEREFVICVLLWLQALAQGRASSLDPRLHLDDRAVEIEALPDALRDAVLDAFMAAGY
;
A
#
# COMPACT_ATOMS: atom_id res chain seq x y z
N MET A 1 40.83 1.30 -27.67
CA MET A 1 40.21 0.46 -26.62
C MET A 1 39.34 1.40 -25.80
N GLU A 2 38.14 1.67 -26.31
CA GLU A 2 37.19 2.61 -25.71
C GLU A 2 36.53 1.95 -24.50
N GLY A 3 36.67 2.60 -23.34
CA GLY A 3 35.98 2.21 -22.12
C GLY A 3 34.51 2.57 -22.22
N LEU A 4 33.65 1.55 -22.09
CA LEU A 4 32.22 1.77 -21.95
C LEU A 4 31.95 2.50 -20.63
N ALA A 5 31.32 3.67 -20.73
CA ALA A 5 30.75 4.36 -19.59
C ALA A 5 29.63 3.49 -18.96
N PRO A 6 29.49 3.48 -17.62
CA PRO A 6 28.37 2.81 -16.98
C PRO A 6 27.05 3.49 -17.36
N ALA A 7 26.04 2.68 -17.69
CA ALA A 7 24.69 3.13 -17.98
C ALA A 7 24.11 3.92 -16.79
N PRO A 8 23.28 4.95 -17.03
CA PRO A 8 22.65 5.70 -15.95
C PRO A 8 21.76 4.75 -15.14
N SER A 9 22.07 4.58 -13.85
CA SER A 9 21.17 3.94 -12.90
C SER A 9 19.82 4.65 -12.99
N ALA A 10 18.83 3.97 -13.56
CA ALA A 10 17.46 4.46 -13.56
C ALA A 10 17.07 4.70 -12.11
N VAL A 11 16.91 5.98 -11.75
CA VAL A 11 16.26 6.37 -10.50
C VAL A 11 14.88 5.75 -10.58
N ARG A 12 14.68 4.63 -9.87
CA ARG A 12 13.37 4.01 -9.78
C ARG A 12 12.48 5.04 -9.09
N SER A 13 11.50 5.57 -9.81
CA SER A 13 10.43 6.34 -9.19
C SER A 13 9.90 5.51 -8.00
N PRO A 14 9.71 6.12 -6.82
CA PRO A 14 9.15 5.40 -5.69
C PRO A 14 7.81 4.78 -6.13
N SER A 15 7.61 3.51 -5.81
CA SER A 15 6.33 2.85 -6.07
C SER A 15 5.21 3.67 -5.42
N LEU A 16 4.03 3.67 -6.04
CA LEU A 16 2.87 4.41 -5.53
C LEU A 16 2.63 4.14 -4.02
N ALA A 17 2.78 2.88 -3.61
CA ALA A 17 2.72 2.40 -2.23
C ALA A 17 3.60 3.18 -1.24
N LEU A 18 4.75 3.68 -1.68
CA LEU A 18 5.76 4.34 -0.84
C LEU A 18 5.79 5.86 -1.05
N SER A 19 4.82 6.40 -1.79
CA SER A 19 4.73 7.82 -2.16
C SER A 19 3.65 8.59 -1.40
N ALA A 20 3.09 7.99 -0.34
CA ALA A 20 2.12 8.65 0.54
C ALA A 20 2.75 9.89 1.19
N SER A 21 2.04 11.01 1.12
CA SER A 21 2.34 12.25 1.82
C SER A 21 2.08 12.12 3.32
N PRO A 22 2.61 13.04 4.15
CA PRO A 22 2.32 13.04 5.59
C PRO A 22 0.83 13.09 5.92
N THR A 23 0.02 13.78 5.11
CA THR A 23 -1.43 13.88 5.30
C THR A 23 -2.12 12.54 5.03
N GLU A 24 -1.76 11.87 3.93
CA GLU A 24 -2.27 10.54 3.60
C GLU A 24 -1.89 9.52 4.67
N LEU A 25 -0.65 9.55 5.17
CA LEU A 25 -0.22 8.67 6.26
C LEU A 25 -0.99 8.92 7.56
N ALA A 26 -1.23 10.18 7.91
CA ALA A 26 -2.00 10.54 9.10
C ALA A 26 -3.45 10.08 8.99
N TRP A 27 -4.04 10.19 7.79
CA TRP A 27 -5.39 9.68 7.53
C TRP A 27 -5.45 8.16 7.67
N ILE A 28 -4.53 7.43 7.03
CA ILE A 28 -4.47 5.95 7.12
C ILE A 28 -4.29 5.53 8.58
N ALA A 29 -3.39 6.19 9.32
CA ALA A 29 -3.13 5.90 10.72
C ALA A 29 -4.38 6.09 11.62
N ALA A 30 -5.31 6.96 11.23
CA ALA A 30 -6.52 7.26 11.97
C ALA A 30 -7.71 6.34 11.64
N LEU A 31 -7.54 5.36 10.74
CA LEU A 31 -8.60 4.39 10.41
C LEU A 31 -8.96 3.45 11.58
N CYS A 32 -8.11 3.40 12.61
CA CYS A 32 -8.44 2.75 13.87
C CYS A 32 -8.98 3.77 14.89
N ASP A 33 -10.25 3.57 15.29
CA ASP A 33 -10.95 4.37 16.30
C ASP A 33 -10.41 4.20 17.73
N ALA A 34 -9.43 3.31 17.96
CA ALA A 34 -8.75 3.18 19.23
C ALA A 34 -7.88 4.43 19.45
N SER A 35 -8.39 5.36 20.27
CA SER A 35 -7.94 6.76 20.37
C SER A 35 -6.45 6.98 20.61
N ASP A 36 -5.72 5.96 21.10
CA ASP A 36 -4.32 6.08 21.49
C ASP A 36 -3.34 5.42 20.50
N ASP A 37 -3.84 4.72 19.47
CA ASP A 37 -3.01 3.91 18.59
C ASP A 37 -2.61 4.59 17.27
N ALA A 38 -3.34 5.63 16.86
CA ALA A 38 -3.05 6.37 15.63
C ALA A 38 -1.60 6.91 15.56
N PRO A 39 -1.01 7.48 16.63
CA PRO A 39 0.40 7.90 16.59
C PRO A 39 1.37 6.74 16.35
N ARG A 40 1.06 5.55 16.89
CA ARG A 40 1.87 4.34 16.71
C ARG A 40 1.77 3.81 15.29
N HIS A 41 0.56 3.79 14.71
CA HIS A 41 0.37 3.45 13.30
C HIS A 41 1.12 4.43 12.40
N LEU A 42 1.02 5.74 12.65
CA LEU A 42 1.71 6.76 11.87
C LEU A 42 3.24 6.55 11.88
N GLN A 43 3.81 6.33 13.07
CA GLN A 43 5.24 6.05 13.20
C GLN A 43 5.65 4.81 12.40
N GLN A 44 4.84 3.74 12.46
CA GLN A 44 5.14 2.50 11.74
C GLN A 44 4.94 2.60 10.24
N LEU A 45 3.96 3.38 9.76
CA LEU A 45 3.78 3.68 8.34
C LEU A 45 4.97 4.46 7.77
N GLN A 46 5.47 5.45 8.51
CA GLN A 46 6.69 6.18 8.13
C GLN A 46 7.91 5.25 8.09
N ALA A 47 8.07 4.39 9.10
CA ALA A 47 9.13 3.38 9.12
C ALA A 47 9.03 2.45 7.91
N LEU A 48 7.81 2.00 7.56
CA LEU A 48 7.56 1.14 6.41
C LEU A 48 7.95 1.81 5.08
N GLN A 49 7.71 3.11 4.91
CA GLN A 49 8.20 3.85 3.75
C GLN A 49 9.74 3.86 3.69
N HIS A 50 10.40 4.13 4.81
CA HIS A 50 11.86 4.10 4.90
C HIS A 50 12.46 2.71 4.66
N GLN A 51 11.72 1.65 5.01
CA GLN A 51 12.09 0.25 4.78
C GLN A 51 11.82 -0.23 3.34
N GLY A 52 11.26 0.63 2.48
CA GLY A 52 10.90 0.25 1.11
C GLY A 52 9.70 -0.70 1.04
N GLY A 53 8.78 -0.64 2.01
CA GLY A 53 7.58 -1.49 2.09
C GLY A 53 7.85 -2.90 2.60
N ARG A 54 9.05 -3.18 3.11
CA ARG A 54 9.37 -4.48 3.71
C ARG A 54 8.86 -4.50 5.15
N PHE A 55 7.91 -5.37 5.42
CA PHE A 55 7.35 -5.56 6.75
C PHE A 55 8.33 -6.36 7.62
N THR A 56 8.42 -5.97 8.89
CA THR A 56 9.15 -6.71 9.93
C THR A 56 8.17 -7.43 10.87
N ASP A 57 8.69 -8.33 11.69
CA ASP A 57 7.89 -9.04 12.70
C ASP A 57 7.31 -8.08 13.75
N GLU A 58 8.02 -6.99 14.05
CA GLU A 58 7.54 -5.93 14.97
C GLU A 58 6.29 -5.22 14.44
N GLN A 59 6.03 -5.34 13.14
CA GLN A 59 4.92 -4.66 12.47
C GLN A 59 3.68 -5.53 12.33
N GLU A 60 3.58 -6.67 13.03
CA GLU A 60 2.46 -7.63 12.96
C GLU A 60 1.08 -6.94 13.05
N TRP A 61 0.91 -6.05 14.03
CA TRP A 61 -0.32 -5.27 14.22
C TRP A 61 -0.22 -3.84 13.66
N TYR A 62 0.89 -3.16 13.94
CA TYR A 62 1.14 -1.77 13.53
C TYR A 62 2.22 -1.76 12.44
N PRO A 63 1.94 -1.39 11.17
CA PRO A 63 0.77 -0.67 10.70
C PRO A 63 -0.24 -1.56 9.95
N PHE A 64 -0.09 -2.88 9.98
CA PHE A 64 -0.84 -3.76 9.10
C PHE A 64 -2.36 -3.71 9.30
N GLU A 65 -2.85 -3.54 10.53
CA GLU A 65 -4.30 -3.44 10.79
C GLU A 65 -4.94 -2.27 10.02
N VAL A 66 -4.34 -1.08 10.06
CA VAL A 66 -4.88 0.09 9.35
C VAL A 66 -4.68 0.00 7.85
N ILE A 67 -3.64 -0.70 7.39
CA ILE A 67 -3.43 -1.00 5.97
C ILE A 67 -4.53 -1.94 5.45
N GLU A 68 -4.80 -3.04 6.16
CA GLU A 68 -5.87 -3.98 5.80
C GLU A 68 -7.24 -3.29 5.84
N ARG A 69 -7.49 -2.45 6.86
CA ARG A 69 -8.73 -1.67 6.95
C ARG A 69 -8.87 -0.66 5.81
N GLY A 70 -7.81 0.08 5.50
CA GLY A 70 -7.81 1.04 4.39
C GLY A 70 -7.95 0.35 3.03
N ALA A 71 -7.44 -0.87 2.89
CA ALA A 71 -7.63 -1.68 1.70
C ALA A 71 -9.07 -2.18 1.57
N SER A 72 -9.81 -2.37 2.67
CA SER A 72 -11.16 -2.97 2.61
C SER A 72 -12.24 -2.06 1.97
N GLN A 73 -12.08 -0.75 2.00
CA GLN A 73 -13.12 0.19 1.55
C GLN A 73 -12.57 1.44 0.85
N VAL A 74 -13.14 1.75 -0.31
CA VAL A 74 -12.91 3.03 -0.99
C VAL A 74 -13.76 4.11 -0.32
N GLN A 75 -13.12 5.20 0.10
CA GLN A 75 -13.80 6.39 0.63
C GLN A 75 -13.64 7.54 -0.37
N LEU A 76 -14.74 8.28 -0.60
CA LEU A 76 -14.76 9.39 -1.55
C LEU A 76 -13.77 10.48 -1.13
N GLY A 77 -12.90 10.89 -2.07
CA GLY A 77 -11.83 11.86 -1.81
C GLY A 77 -10.58 11.29 -1.15
N HIS A 78 -10.55 9.98 -0.89
CA HIS A 78 -9.42 9.23 -0.34
C HIS A 78 -9.06 8.02 -1.21
N GLU A 79 -9.27 8.14 -2.52
CA GLU A 79 -9.00 7.07 -3.49
C GLU A 79 -7.52 6.69 -3.50
N ARG A 80 -6.63 7.66 -3.29
CA ARG A 80 -5.19 7.44 -3.32
C ARG A 80 -4.72 6.70 -2.05
N GLU A 81 -5.26 7.05 -0.88
CA GLU A 81 -5.00 6.36 0.38
C GLU A 81 -5.50 4.91 0.31
N PHE A 82 -6.68 4.68 -0.25
CA PHE A 82 -7.19 3.34 -0.56
C PHE A 82 -6.18 2.55 -1.41
N VAL A 83 -5.75 3.09 -2.55
CA VAL A 83 -4.79 2.40 -3.42
C VAL A 83 -3.46 2.15 -2.73
N ILE A 84 -2.93 3.12 -1.96
CA ILE A 84 -1.72 2.93 -1.15
C ILE A 84 -1.89 1.73 -0.21
N CYS A 85 -3.04 1.63 0.47
CA CYS A 85 -3.33 0.53 1.37
C CYS A 85 -3.42 -0.82 0.65
N VAL A 86 -4.10 -0.89 -0.50
CA VAL A 86 -4.17 -2.12 -1.33
C VAL A 86 -2.77 -2.56 -1.76
N LEU A 87 -1.92 -1.65 -2.23
CA LEU A 87 -0.57 -1.99 -2.68
C LEU A 87 0.32 -2.48 -1.54
N LEU A 88 0.28 -1.81 -0.38
CA LEU A 88 1.04 -2.23 0.80
C LEU A 88 0.52 -3.56 1.35
N TRP A 89 -0.79 -3.79 1.29
CA TRP A 89 -1.42 -5.04 1.68
C TRP A 89 -0.96 -6.21 0.80
N LEU A 90 -1.06 -6.08 -0.53
CA LEU A 90 -0.56 -7.10 -1.46
C LEU A 90 0.94 -7.37 -1.29
N GLN A 91 1.73 -6.32 -1.03
CA GLN A 91 3.14 -6.45 -0.73
C GLN A 91 3.40 -7.21 0.59
N ALA A 92 2.55 -7.04 1.61
CA ALA A 92 2.61 -7.84 2.84
C ALA A 92 2.25 -9.32 2.59
N LEU A 93 1.22 -9.60 1.79
CA LEU A 93 0.85 -10.97 1.42
C LEU A 93 1.97 -11.70 0.69
N ALA A 94 2.62 -11.01 -0.25
CA ALA A 94 3.80 -11.54 -0.96
C ALA A 94 4.98 -11.85 -0.02
N GLN A 95 5.01 -11.23 1.17
CA GLN A 95 5.99 -11.50 2.23
C GLN A 95 5.54 -12.62 3.19
N GLY A 96 4.41 -13.28 2.90
CA GLY A 96 3.88 -14.40 3.69
C GLY A 96 3.02 -13.97 4.88
N ARG A 97 2.61 -12.70 4.95
CA ARG A 97 1.75 -12.21 6.02
C ARG A 97 0.32 -12.71 5.84
N ALA A 98 -0.29 -13.16 6.94
CA ALA A 98 -1.69 -13.54 6.96
C ALA A 98 -2.60 -12.30 6.89
N SER A 99 -3.75 -12.45 6.26
CA SER A 99 -4.77 -11.41 6.15
C SER A 99 -6.15 -11.98 6.42
N SER A 100 -7.04 -11.13 6.93
CA SER A 100 -8.46 -11.45 7.07
C SER A 100 -9.24 -11.33 5.76
N LEU A 101 -8.67 -10.65 4.75
CA LEU A 101 -9.24 -10.45 3.43
C LEU A 101 -8.72 -11.52 2.45
N ASP A 102 -9.61 -12.05 1.61
CA ASP A 102 -9.21 -12.85 0.44
C ASP A 102 -8.96 -11.93 -0.76
N PRO A 103 -7.76 -11.94 -1.38
CA PRO A 103 -7.43 -11.03 -2.50
C PRO A 103 -8.30 -11.15 -3.73
N ARG A 104 -8.75 -12.36 -4.08
CA ARG A 104 -9.59 -12.55 -5.26
C ARG A 104 -11.00 -12.06 -5.01
N LEU A 105 -11.58 -12.45 -3.87
CA LEU A 105 -12.90 -11.95 -3.47
C LEU A 105 -12.88 -10.44 -3.28
N HIS A 106 -11.80 -9.89 -2.73
CA HIS A 106 -11.64 -8.45 -2.54
C HIS A 106 -11.69 -7.68 -3.86
N LEU A 107 -10.97 -8.14 -4.89
CA LEU A 107 -10.98 -7.52 -6.22
C LEU A 107 -12.38 -7.59 -6.85
N ASP A 108 -13.04 -8.76 -6.75
CA ASP A 108 -14.37 -8.98 -7.32
C ASP A 108 -15.45 -8.13 -6.63
N ASP A 109 -15.46 -8.11 -5.28
CA ASP A 109 -16.43 -7.35 -4.48
C ASP A 109 -16.32 -5.83 -4.71
N ARG A 110 -15.14 -5.36 -5.16
CA ARG A 110 -14.81 -3.94 -5.35
C ARG A 110 -14.61 -3.55 -6.81
N ALA A 111 -14.95 -4.42 -7.76
CA ALA A 111 -14.66 -4.18 -9.18
C ALA A 111 -15.21 -2.84 -9.67
N VAL A 112 -16.42 -2.47 -9.26
CA VAL A 112 -17.08 -1.21 -9.65
C VAL A 112 -16.34 0.00 -9.08
N GLU A 113 -15.92 -0.03 -7.81
CA GLU A 113 -15.18 1.11 -7.24
C GLU A 113 -13.78 1.21 -7.82
N ILE A 114 -13.11 0.08 -8.09
CA ILE A 114 -11.80 0.05 -8.73
C ILE A 114 -11.89 0.59 -10.17
N GLU A 115 -12.94 0.24 -10.93
CA GLU A 115 -13.20 0.79 -12.26
C GLU A 115 -13.40 2.32 -12.25
N ALA A 116 -14.03 2.84 -11.18
CA ALA A 116 -14.30 4.26 -11.00
C ALA A 116 -13.09 5.09 -10.54
N LEU A 117 -11.97 4.44 -10.16
CA LEU A 117 -10.74 5.14 -9.80
C LEU A 117 -10.19 5.93 -11.00
N PRO A 118 -9.44 7.02 -10.75
CA PRO A 118 -8.59 7.64 -11.77
C PRO A 118 -7.69 6.60 -12.44
N ASP A 119 -7.52 6.69 -13.76
CA ASP A 119 -6.84 5.66 -14.58
C ASP A 119 -5.50 5.19 -13.98
N ALA A 120 -4.64 6.13 -13.58
CA ALA A 120 -3.34 5.81 -13.01
C ALA A 120 -3.40 5.04 -11.67
N LEU A 121 -4.46 5.26 -10.87
CA LEU A 121 -4.69 4.54 -9.62
C LEU A 121 -5.27 3.15 -9.87
N ARG A 122 -6.24 3.05 -10.80
CA ARG A 122 -6.80 1.76 -11.23
C ARG A 122 -5.72 0.84 -11.79
N ASP A 123 -4.92 1.35 -12.73
CA ASP A 123 -3.87 0.56 -13.39
C ASP A 123 -2.84 0.05 -12.36
N ALA A 124 -2.46 0.88 -11.39
CA ALA A 124 -1.56 0.47 -10.32
C ALA A 124 -2.12 -0.69 -9.46
N VAL A 125 -3.42 -0.67 -9.17
CA VAL A 125 -4.09 -1.74 -8.44
C VAL A 125 -4.09 -3.03 -9.27
N LEU A 126 -4.54 -2.96 -10.53
CA LEU A 126 -4.62 -4.14 -11.41
C LEU A 126 -3.24 -4.76 -11.65
N ASP A 127 -2.22 -3.94 -11.91
CA ASP A 127 -0.83 -4.40 -12.07
C ASP A 127 -0.33 -5.12 -10.82
N ALA A 128 -0.66 -4.62 -9.63
CA ALA A 128 -0.25 -5.24 -8.38
C ALA A 128 -0.95 -6.59 -8.12
N PHE A 129 -2.26 -6.70 -8.41
CA PHE A 129 -2.99 -7.96 -8.31
C PHE A 129 -2.42 -9.01 -9.28
N MET A 130 -2.20 -8.63 -10.54
CA MET A 130 -1.58 -9.52 -11.53
C MET A 130 -0.17 -9.95 -11.12
N ALA A 131 0.66 -9.03 -10.63
CA ALA A 131 2.00 -9.34 -10.16
C ALA A 131 2.02 -10.26 -8.94
N ALA A 132 0.99 -10.19 -8.09
CA ALA A 132 0.81 -11.07 -6.94
C ALA A 132 0.21 -12.45 -7.30
N GLY A 133 -0.25 -12.63 -8.56
CA GLY A 133 -0.77 -13.90 -9.06
C GLY A 133 -2.25 -14.15 -8.76
N TYR A 134 -3.03 -13.09 -8.58
CA TYR A 134 -4.48 -13.16 -8.35
C TYR A 134 -5.28 -13.12 -9.63
#